data_AF-A0A7Y8XYK4-F1
#
_entry.id   AF-A0A7Y8XYK4-F1
#
_cell.length_a   1.000
_cell.length_b   1.000
_cell.length_c   1.000
_cell.angle_alpha   90.00
_cell.angle_beta   90.00
_cell.angle_gamma   90.00
#
_symmetry.space_group_name_H-M   'P 1'
#
loop_
_entity.id
_entity.type
_entity.pdbx_description
1 polymer ?
#
loop_
_entity_poly.entity_id
_entity_poly.type
_entity_poly.pdbx_seq_one_letter_code
_entity_poly.pdbx_strand_id
1 'polypeptide(L)'
;MRGLKTLKFYSNDGEIGPAILERFGTFENLYMKTFELHFRIYQLSRELPDESEYNRWMFYERLFDVLAPEKIEAYEALLSELQKIDNKLEQCEILGWEVTTDIGHDFDDLKIRKQKKEFEVFLNRNPSLFQNLREWLSKLQ
;
A
#
# COMPACT_ATOMS: atom_id res chain seq x y z
N MET A 1 -9.53 3.60 3.52
CA MET A 1 -8.85 3.88 4.81
C MET A 1 -8.77 2.66 5.73
N ARG A 2 -8.53 1.45 5.21
CA ARG A 2 -8.25 0.24 5.99
C ARG A 2 -6.81 0.27 6.50
N GLY A 3 -5.83 0.52 5.62
CA GLY A 3 -4.41 0.57 5.96
C GLY A 3 -4.08 1.52 7.09
N LEU A 4 -4.54 2.77 7.02
CA LEU A 4 -4.35 3.76 8.09
C LEU A 4 -4.97 3.35 9.43
N LYS A 5 -6.12 2.66 9.41
CA LYS A 5 -6.76 2.14 10.63
C LYS A 5 -5.97 0.97 11.20
N THR A 6 -5.50 0.06 10.35
CA THR A 6 -4.66 -1.08 10.72
C THR A 6 -3.35 -0.63 11.35
N LEU A 7 -2.65 0.33 10.75
CA LEU A 7 -1.42 0.88 11.34
C LEU A 7 -1.67 1.67 12.64
N LYS A 8 -2.80 2.39 12.74
CA LYS A 8 -3.19 3.04 14.00
C LYS A 8 -3.48 2.02 15.10
N PHE A 9 -4.07 0.87 14.77
CA PHE A 9 -4.28 -0.20 15.74
C PHE A 9 -2.93 -0.68 16.28
N TYR A 10 -1.99 -1.05 15.40
CA TYR A 10 -0.66 -1.50 15.81
C TYR A 10 0.19 -0.42 16.49
N SER A 11 -0.02 0.87 16.19
CA SER A 11 0.70 1.94 16.88
C SER A 11 0.35 2.06 18.36
N ASN A 12 -0.78 1.51 18.79
CA ASN A 12 -1.19 1.46 20.19
C ASN A 12 -0.91 0.10 20.83
N ASP A 13 -0.39 -0.86 20.08
CA ASP A 13 -0.04 -2.17 20.57
C ASP A 13 1.32 -2.15 21.27
N GLY A 14 1.38 -2.72 22.47
CA GLY A 14 2.55 -2.67 23.35
C GLY A 14 3.73 -3.54 22.91
N GLU A 15 3.49 -4.52 22.04
CA GLU A 15 4.51 -5.50 21.59
C GLU A 15 4.76 -5.34 20.09
N ILE A 16 3.70 -5.34 19.28
CA ILE A 16 3.78 -5.24 17.82
C ILE A 16 4.26 -3.85 17.40
N GLY A 17 3.81 -2.81 18.10
CA GLY A 17 4.13 -1.42 17.76
C GLY A 17 5.64 -1.15 17.75
N PRO A 18 6.36 -1.43 18.86
CA PRO A 18 7.82 -1.34 18.91
C PRO A 18 8.53 -2.22 17.86
N ALA A 19 8.05 -3.45 17.61
CA ALA A 19 8.65 -4.35 16.63
C ALA A 19 8.58 -3.80 15.18
N ILE A 20 7.47 -3.16 14.82
CA ILE A 20 7.31 -2.45 13.54
C ILE A 20 8.25 -1.25 13.48
N LEU A 21 8.31 -0.44 14.55
CA LEU A 21 9.19 0.73 14.60
C LEU A 21 10.67 0.37 14.46
N GLU A 22 11.11 -0.74 15.06
CA GLU A 22 12.47 -1.25 14.91
C GLU A 22 12.82 -1.56 13.45
N ARG A 23 11.91 -2.20 12.70
CA ARG A 23 12.18 -2.66 11.32
C ARG A 23 11.94 -1.61 10.26
N PHE A 24 11.00 -0.70 10.48
CA PHE A 24 10.54 0.28 9.50
C PHE A 24 10.86 1.73 9.88
N GLY A 25 11.35 1.98 11.09
CA GLY A 25 11.65 3.30 11.64
C GLY A 25 10.39 4.06 12.06
N THR A 26 9.38 4.15 11.20
CA THR A 26 8.08 4.76 11.49
C THR A 26 6.95 4.03 10.78
N PHE A 27 5.74 4.10 11.36
CA PHE A 27 4.51 3.63 10.68
C PHE A 27 4.26 4.37 9.36
N GLU A 28 4.64 5.65 9.30
CA GLU A 28 4.54 6.44 8.07
C GLU A 28 5.48 5.92 6.98
N ASN A 29 6.70 5.50 7.30
CA ASN A 29 7.62 4.94 6.33
C ASN A 29 7.08 3.62 5.74
N LEU A 30 6.53 2.74 6.60
CA LEU A 30 5.86 1.52 6.17
C LEU A 30 4.68 1.84 5.24
N TYR A 31 3.82 2.77 5.64
CA TYR A 31 2.66 3.20 4.85
C TYR A 31 3.09 3.73 3.48
N MET A 32 3.98 4.72 3.45
CA MET A 32 4.37 5.43 2.22
C MET A 32 5.10 4.50 1.24
N LYS A 33 5.99 3.63 1.71
CA LYS A 33 6.68 2.65 0.86
C LYS A 33 5.70 1.67 0.23
N THR A 34 4.79 1.12 1.04
CA THR A 34 3.79 0.17 0.56
C THR A 34 2.82 0.83 -0.41
N PHE A 35 2.36 2.05 -0.10
CA PHE A 35 1.50 2.84 -0.97
C PHE A 35 2.16 3.15 -2.32
N GLU A 36 3.44 3.52 -2.30
CA GLU A 36 4.21 3.78 -3.53
C GLU A 36 4.35 2.52 -4.39
N LEU A 37 4.60 1.36 -3.80
CA LEU A 37 4.64 0.08 -4.54
C LEU A 37 3.29 -0.19 -5.22
N HIS A 38 2.17 -0.05 -4.51
CA HIS A 38 0.83 -0.20 -5.11
C HIS A 38 0.58 0.82 -6.23
N PHE A 39 1.03 2.06 -6.07
CA PHE A 39 0.92 3.06 -7.15
C PHE A 39 1.74 2.66 -8.39
N ARG A 40 2.97 2.20 -8.23
CA ARG A 40 3.82 1.77 -9.36
C ARG A 40 3.28 0.52 -10.04
N ILE A 41 2.79 -0.45 -9.25
CA ILE A 41 2.09 -1.66 -9.74
C ILE A 41 0.89 -1.23 -10.57
N TYR A 42 0.06 -0.32 -10.06
CA TYR A 42 -1.07 0.23 -10.80
C TYR A 42 -0.64 0.93 -12.09
N GLN A 43 0.42 1.75 -12.08
CA GLN A 43 0.91 2.42 -13.29
C GLN A 43 1.30 1.43 -14.39
N LEU A 44 1.96 0.32 -14.04
CA LEU A 44 2.30 -0.73 -15.01
C LEU A 44 1.06 -1.45 -15.54
N SER A 45 0.06 -1.65 -14.69
CA SER A 45 -1.14 -2.40 -15.06
C SER A 45 -2.23 -1.58 -15.73
N ARG A 46 -2.18 -0.25 -15.69
CA ARG A 46 -3.16 0.64 -16.35
C ARG A 46 -3.21 0.50 -17.87
N GLU A 47 -2.17 -0.05 -18.47
CA GLU A 47 -2.12 -0.32 -19.90
C GLU A 47 -2.90 -1.58 -20.28
N LEU A 48 -3.30 -2.38 -19.29
CA LEU A 48 -4.22 -3.49 -19.51
C LEU A 48 -5.61 -2.92 -19.79
N PRO A 49 -6.33 -3.44 -20.80
CA PRO A 49 -7.71 -3.06 -21.03
C PRO A 49 -8.54 -3.34 -19.78
N ASP A 50 -9.41 -2.38 -19.43
CA ASP A 50 -10.26 -2.39 -18.24
C ASP A 50 -11.35 -3.45 -18.41
N GLU A 51 -11.00 -4.70 -18.15
CA GLU A 51 -11.92 -5.83 -18.10
C GLU A 51 -12.18 -6.14 -16.62
N SER A 52 -13.27 -5.57 -16.12
CA SER A 52 -13.67 -5.42 -14.72
C SER A 52 -14.02 -6.73 -13.96
N GLU A 53 -13.56 -7.90 -14.42
CA GLU A 53 -13.92 -9.20 -13.83
C GLU A 53 -12.73 -10.07 -13.39
N TYR A 54 -11.50 -9.62 -13.57
CA TYR A 54 -10.35 -10.46 -13.22
C TYR A 54 -10.08 -10.48 -11.71
N ASN A 55 -10.10 -11.69 -11.12
CA ASN A 55 -9.45 -11.91 -9.84
C ASN A 55 -7.92 -11.75 -10.00
N ARG A 56 -7.20 -11.58 -8.87
CA ARG A 56 -5.75 -11.30 -8.86
C ARG A 56 -4.95 -12.27 -9.74
N TRP A 57 -5.33 -13.55 -9.78
CA TRP A 57 -4.68 -14.59 -10.59
C TRP A 57 -4.90 -14.43 -12.09
N MET A 58 -6.13 -14.20 -12.53
CA MET A 58 -6.42 -13.97 -13.96
C MET A 58 -5.83 -12.65 -14.47
N PHE A 59 -5.69 -11.67 -13.59
CA PHE A 59 -4.99 -10.43 -13.88
C PHE A 59 -3.50 -10.67 -14.13
N TYR A 60 -2.85 -11.53 -13.33
CA TYR A 60 -1.44 -11.90 -13.55
C TYR A 60 -1.24 -12.59 -14.91
N GLU A 61 -2.07 -13.58 -15.26
CA GLU A 61 -1.93 -14.27 -16.56
C GLU A 61 -2.07 -13.31 -17.76
N ARG A 62 -3.07 -12.43 -17.73
CA ARG A 62 -3.25 -11.38 -18.76
C ARG A 62 -2.09 -10.38 -18.80
N LEU A 63 -1.45 -10.12 -17.67
CA LEU A 63 -0.29 -9.22 -17.56
C LEU A 63 0.88 -9.73 -18.41
N PHE A 64 1.15 -11.04 -18.35
CA PHE A 64 2.19 -11.69 -19.16
C PHE A 64 1.85 -11.73 -20.65
N ASP A 65 0.57 -11.79 -21.00
CA ASP A 65 0.13 -11.82 -22.40
C ASP A 65 0.15 -10.45 -23.09
N VAL A 66 -0.03 -9.37 -22.33
CA VAL A 66 -0.27 -8.01 -22.88
C VAL A 66 0.93 -7.07 -22.70
N LEU A 67 1.70 -7.21 -21.62
CA LEU A 67 2.81 -6.31 -21.36
C LEU A 67 4.08 -6.72 -22.12
N ALA A 68 4.86 -5.71 -22.50
CA ALA A 68 6.21 -5.93 -23.01
C ALA A 68 7.07 -6.63 -21.92
N PRO A 69 8.03 -7.49 -22.29
CA PRO A 69 8.88 -8.23 -21.35
C PRO A 69 9.52 -7.34 -20.27
N GLU A 70 9.96 -6.14 -20.63
CA GLU A 70 10.61 -5.21 -19.71
C GLU A 70 9.64 -4.69 -18.62
N LYS A 71 8.34 -4.60 -18.95
CA LYS A 71 7.29 -4.21 -17.99
C LYS A 71 6.90 -5.36 -17.08
N ILE A 72 6.98 -6.60 -17.58
CA ILE A 72 6.80 -7.81 -16.78
C ILE A 72 7.91 -7.91 -15.73
N GLU A 73 9.18 -7.77 -16.14
CA GLU A 73 10.32 -7.79 -15.21
C GLU A 73 10.20 -6.67 -14.15
N ALA A 74 9.82 -5.46 -14.57
CA ALA A 74 9.58 -4.36 -13.65
C ALA A 74 8.45 -4.66 -12.66
N TYR A 75 7.38 -5.31 -13.11
CA TYR A 75 6.26 -5.70 -12.30
C TYR A 75 6.63 -6.78 -11.26
N GLU A 76 7.34 -7.83 -11.68
CA GLU A 76 7.86 -8.86 -10.79
C GLU A 76 8.81 -8.30 -9.74
N ALA A 77 9.66 -7.35 -10.12
CA ALA A 77 10.55 -6.66 -9.18
C ALA A 77 9.75 -5.90 -8.10
N LEU A 78 8.66 -5.22 -8.46
CA LEU A 78 7.80 -4.53 -7.49
C LEU A 78 7.07 -5.50 -6.56
N LEU A 79 6.56 -6.63 -7.08
CA LEU A 79 5.98 -7.68 -6.23
C LEU A 79 7.00 -8.26 -5.26
N SER A 80 8.24 -8.48 -5.72
CA SER A 80 9.33 -8.95 -4.87
C SER A 80 9.62 -7.96 -3.73
N GLU A 81 9.61 -6.65 -4.01
CA GLU A 81 9.74 -5.63 -2.96
C GLU A 81 8.56 -5.63 -1.99
N LEU A 82 7.32 -5.84 -2.47
CA LEU A 82 6.15 -5.96 -1.60
C LEU A 82 6.25 -7.19 -0.69
N GLN A 83 6.66 -8.35 -1.24
CA GLN A 83 6.90 -9.57 -0.48
C GLN A 83 7.99 -9.38 0.59
N LYS A 84 9.03 -8.58 0.32
CA LYS A 84 10.05 -8.23 1.33
C LYS A 84 9.44 -7.43 2.47
N ILE A 85 8.44 -6.58 2.22
CA ILE A 85 7.70 -5.88 3.28
C ILE A 85 6.86 -6.88 4.06
N ASP A 86 6.11 -7.76 3.39
CA ASP A 86 5.29 -8.79 4.01
C ASP A 86 6.13 -9.66 4.97
N ASN A 87 7.25 -10.20 4.49
CA ASN A 87 8.15 -11.03 5.29
C ASN A 87 8.74 -10.27 6.49
N LYS A 88 8.98 -8.95 6.35
CA LYS A 88 9.47 -8.13 7.47
C LYS A 88 8.38 -7.86 8.51
N LEU A 89 7.13 -7.76 8.10
CA LEU A 89 5.98 -7.64 8.99
C LEU A 89 5.70 -8.96 9.70
N GLU A 90 5.88 -10.11 9.04
CA GLU A 90 5.75 -11.44 9.66
C GLU A 90 6.75 -11.65 10.80
N GLN A 91 7.93 -11.03 10.73
CA GLN A 91 8.89 -11.00 11.83
C GLN A 91 8.43 -10.17 13.05
N CYS A 92 7.34 -9.41 12.92
CA CYS A 92 6.64 -8.72 14.01
C CYS A 92 5.39 -9.49 14.47
N GLU A 93 5.25 -10.77 14.10
CA GLU A 93 4.11 -11.63 14.46
C GLU A 93 2.75 -11.16 13.89
N ILE A 94 2.78 -10.45 12.76
CA ILE A 94 1.59 -10.02 12.04
C ILE A 94 1.56 -10.59 10.62
N LEU A 95 0.37 -10.84 10.10
CA LEU A 95 0.20 -11.29 8.71
C LEU A 95 0.53 -10.13 7.76
N GLY A 96 1.76 -10.12 7.23
CA GLY A 96 2.28 -9.00 6.45
C GLY A 96 1.42 -8.66 5.24
N TRP A 97 1.00 -9.69 4.50
CA TRP A 97 0.15 -9.54 3.31
C TRP A 97 -1.20 -8.88 3.61
N GLU A 98 -1.77 -9.06 4.82
CA GLU A 98 -3.02 -8.39 5.20
C GLU A 98 -2.80 -6.88 5.34
N VAL A 99 -1.72 -6.49 6.02
CA VAL A 99 -1.37 -5.08 6.22
C VAL A 99 -1.05 -4.39 4.90
N THR A 100 -0.25 -5.03 4.04
CA THR A 100 0.08 -4.44 2.74
C THR A 100 -1.10 -4.39 1.79
N THR A 101 -2.03 -5.36 1.88
CA THR A 101 -3.31 -5.34 1.16
C THR A 101 -4.22 -4.22 1.67
N ASP A 102 -4.30 -4.00 2.98
CA ASP A 102 -5.08 -2.91 3.57
C ASP A 102 -4.56 -1.53 3.16
N ILE A 103 -3.23 -1.36 3.05
CA ILE A 103 -2.62 -0.15 2.49
C ILE A 103 -2.93 -0.03 0.99
N GLY A 104 -2.97 -1.14 0.26
CA GLY A 104 -3.43 -1.18 -1.14
C GLY A 104 -4.87 -0.70 -1.31
N HIS A 105 -5.78 -1.08 -0.42
CA HIS A 105 -7.14 -0.55 -0.42
C HIS A 105 -7.18 0.96 -0.16
N ASP A 106 -6.24 1.51 0.63
CA ASP A 106 -6.13 2.95 0.83
C ASP A 106 -5.69 3.69 -0.42
N PHE A 107 -4.82 3.06 -1.21
CA PHE A 107 -4.48 3.52 -2.54
C PHE A 107 -5.72 3.57 -3.45
N ASP A 108 -6.52 2.51 -3.51
CA ASP A 108 -7.74 2.48 -4.33
C ASP A 108 -8.73 3.57 -3.90
N ASP A 109 -8.94 3.72 -2.59
CA ASP A 109 -9.85 4.73 -2.05
C ASP A 109 -9.38 6.16 -2.43
N LEU A 110 -8.07 6.43 -2.38
CA LEU A 110 -7.51 7.75 -2.71
C LEU A 110 -7.43 8.05 -4.20
N LYS A 111 -6.86 7.14 -4.99
CA LYS A 111 -6.52 7.38 -6.39
C LYS A 111 -7.62 6.99 -7.35
N ILE A 112 -8.36 5.93 -7.06
CA ILE A 112 -9.42 5.42 -7.94
C ILE A 112 -10.77 6.03 -7.53
N ARG A 113 -11.12 5.93 -6.25
CA ARG A 113 -12.43 6.38 -5.72
C ARG A 113 -12.47 7.84 -5.29
N LYS A 114 -11.33 8.55 -5.33
CA LYS A 114 -11.20 9.99 -5.03
C LYS A 114 -11.72 10.38 -3.63
N GLN A 115 -11.57 9.50 -2.63
CA GLN A 115 -12.06 9.70 -1.26
C GLN A 115 -11.12 10.56 -0.39
N LYS A 116 -10.48 11.58 -0.98
CA LYS A 116 -9.50 12.46 -0.31
C LYS A 116 -9.99 13.02 1.02
N LYS A 117 -11.25 13.49 1.07
CA LYS A 117 -11.86 14.12 2.26
C LYS A 117 -11.87 13.19 3.48
N GLU A 118 -12.06 11.89 3.28
CA GLU A 118 -12.09 10.92 4.39
C GLU A 118 -10.71 10.79 5.03
N PHE A 119 -9.66 10.79 4.21
CA PHE A 119 -8.27 10.75 4.66
C PHE A 119 -7.90 12.03 5.41
N GLU A 120 -8.31 13.20 4.92
CA GLU A 120 -8.12 14.47 5.64
C GLU A 120 -8.76 14.44 7.03
N VAL A 121 -10.00 13.93 7.14
CA VAL A 121 -10.69 13.79 8.43
C VAL A 121 -9.95 12.84 9.36
N PHE A 122 -9.51 11.67 8.86
CA PHE A 122 -8.74 10.72 9.65
C PHE A 122 -7.44 11.32 10.15
N LEU A 123 -6.70 11.98 9.27
CA LEU A 123 -5.44 12.62 9.60
C LEU A 123 -5.67 13.72 10.63
N ASN A 124 -6.64 14.61 10.46
CA ASN A 124 -6.92 15.67 11.45
C ASN A 124 -7.22 15.14 12.86
N ARG A 125 -7.73 13.91 12.99
CA ARG A 125 -7.95 13.24 14.29
C ARG A 125 -6.70 12.56 14.87
N ASN A 126 -5.63 12.44 14.09
CA ASN A 126 -4.38 11.75 14.46
C ASN A 126 -3.15 12.60 14.11
N PRO A 127 -3.01 13.83 14.64
CA PRO A 127 -2.01 14.81 14.19
C PRO A 127 -0.55 14.37 14.32
N SER A 128 -0.25 13.46 15.25
CA SER A 128 1.10 12.92 15.48
C SER A 128 1.51 11.83 14.48
N LEU A 129 0.59 11.36 13.63
CA LEU A 129 0.86 10.30 12.66
C LEU A 129 0.70 10.82 11.22
N PHE A 130 1.51 10.26 10.32
CA PHE A 130 1.42 10.39 8.87
C PHE A 130 1.54 11.84 8.34
N GLN A 131 2.62 12.54 8.70
CA GLN A 131 2.85 13.94 8.31
C GLN A 131 3.15 14.10 6.82
N ASN A 132 4.02 13.28 6.26
CA ASN A 132 4.31 13.24 4.82
C ASN A 132 3.05 12.92 4.00
N LEU A 133 2.17 12.04 4.51
CA LEU A 133 0.91 11.74 3.83
C LEU A 133 0.00 12.99 3.77
N ARG A 134 -0.06 13.81 4.84
CA ARG A 134 -0.81 15.08 4.80
C ARG A 134 -0.26 16.02 3.75
N GLU A 135 1.06 16.18 3.72
CA GLU A 135 1.73 17.05 2.75
C GLU A 135 1.54 16.56 1.31
N TRP A 136 1.48 15.25 1.11
CA TRP A 136 1.17 14.68 -0.19
C TRP A 136 -0.30 14.89 -0.58
N LEU A 137 -1.24 14.68 0.35
CA LEU A 137 -2.67 14.89 0.12
C LEU A 137 -3.01 16.35 -0.19
N SER A 138 -2.32 17.31 0.43
CA SER A 138 -2.54 18.73 0.15
C SER A 138 -2.12 19.11 -1.27
N LYS A 139 -1.18 18.35 -1.87
CA LYS A 139 -0.72 18.51 -3.26
C LYS A 139 -1.54 17.72 -4.28
N LEU A 140 -2.37 16.77 -3.83
CA LEU A 140 -3.32 16.08 -4.70
C LEU A 140 -4.43 17.05 -5.11
N GLN A 141 -4.42 17.49 -6.37
CA GLN A 141 -5.49 18.30 -6.98
C GLN A 141 -6.77 17.48 -7.17
#